data_AF-A0A920QQK0-F1
#
_entry.id   AF-A0A920QQK0-F1
#
_cell.length_a   1.000
_cell.length_b   1.000
_cell.length_c   1.000
_cell.angle_alpha   90.00
_cell.angle_beta   90.00
_cell.angle_gamma   90.00
#
_symmetry.space_group_name_H-M   'P 1'
#
loop_
_entity.id
_entity.type
_entity.pdbx_description
1 polymer ?
#
loop_
_entity_poly.entity_id
_entity_poly.type
_entity_poly.pdbx_seq_one_letter_code
_entity_poly.pdbx_strand_id
1 'polypeptide(L)'
;MVLLSESSNRLVAGGMVLPISMLFWLFFIAFAIKLPAWPVHTWLPDAHTDAPTAASVMLAGVMLKMGGYGLLRINVGLFPDQVKIFGPGV
;
A
#
# COMPACT_ATOMS: atom_id res chain seq x y z
N MET A 1 23.21 25.23 -12.38
CA MET A 1 22.12 25.51 -11.41
C MET A 1 21.45 24.20 -11.03
N VAL A 2 22.13 23.39 -10.22
CA VAL A 2 21.66 22.09 -9.67
C VAL A 2 22.19 22.08 -8.24
N LEU A 3 21.42 22.58 -7.27
CA LEU A 3 21.84 22.64 -5.86
C LEU A 3 20.67 22.51 -4.86
N LEU A 4 19.62 21.71 -5.15
CA LEU A 4 18.54 21.43 -4.17
C LEU A 4 17.90 20.02 -4.27
N SER A 5 18.56 19.01 -4.85
CA SER A 5 17.91 17.71 -5.16
C SER A 5 18.11 16.57 -4.14
N GLU A 6 19.05 16.68 -3.20
CA GLU A 6 19.42 15.52 -2.35
C GLU A 6 18.57 15.42 -1.07
N SER A 7 17.93 16.51 -0.62
CA SER A 7 17.21 16.54 0.67
C SER A 7 15.74 16.10 0.58
N SER A 8 15.15 16.13 -0.61
CA SER A 8 13.69 16.01 -0.77
C SER A 8 13.14 14.58 -0.70
N ASN A 9 14.01 13.56 -0.75
CA ASN A 9 13.63 12.15 -0.74
C ASN A 9 13.76 11.48 0.63
N ARG A 10 13.99 12.25 1.69
CA ARG A 10 14.25 11.75 3.04
C ARG A 10 13.25 12.39 4.00
N LEU A 11 12.37 11.58 4.59
CA LEU A 11 11.53 12.07 5.68
C LEU A 11 12.36 12.05 6.97
N VAL A 12 12.50 13.21 7.58
CA VAL A 12 13.18 13.38 8.87
C VAL A 12 12.11 13.45 9.96
N ALA A 13 11.96 12.36 10.71
CA ALA A 13 11.08 12.29 11.87
C ALA A 13 11.89 11.82 13.09
N GLY A 14 12.03 12.68 14.10
CA GLY A 14 12.65 12.32 15.39
C GLY A 14 14.13 11.88 15.32
N GLY A 15 14.90 12.34 14.32
CA GLY A 15 16.30 11.94 14.13
C GLY A 15 16.50 10.67 13.30
N MET A 16 15.42 9.98 12.92
CA MET A 16 15.47 8.89 11.95
C MET A 16 15.28 9.44 10.54
N VAL A 17 16.12 8.99 9.60
CA VAL A 17 16.06 9.42 8.20
C VAL A 17 15.66 8.25 7.32
N LEU A 18 14.37 8.17 6.98
CA LEU A 18 13.85 7.11 6.12
C LEU A 18 13.75 7.61 4.67
N PRO A 19 14.27 6.85 3.69
CA PRO A 19 14.06 7.17 2.29
C PRO A 19 12.58 7.00 1.95
N ILE A 20 12.02 7.96 1.23
CA ILE A 20 10.59 7.99 0.91
C ILE A 20 10.15 6.79 0.07
N SER A 21 11.06 6.24 -0.74
CA SER A 21 10.85 5.00 -1.49
C SER A 21 10.60 3.79 -0.59
N MET A 22 11.24 3.73 0.58
CA MET A 22 11.01 2.64 1.53
C MET A 22 9.61 2.75 2.15
N LEU A 23 9.16 3.97 2.47
CA LEU A 23 7.80 4.18 2.97
C LEU A 23 6.74 3.80 1.94
N PHE A 24 6.95 4.17 0.67
CA PHE A 24 6.10 3.73 -0.44
C PHE A 24 6.01 2.20 -0.49
N TRP A 25 7.13 1.48 -0.49
CA TRP A 25 7.11 0.01 -0.53
C TRP A 25 6.46 -0.62 0.70
N LEU A 26 6.66 -0.05 1.89
CA LEU A 26 6.01 -0.52 3.12
C LEU A 26 4.49 -0.40 3.04
N PHE A 27 3.96 0.74 2.60
CA PHE A 27 2.53 0.92 2.40
C PHE A 27 2.01 0.04 1.25
N PHE A 28 2.73 -0.03 0.14
CA PHE A 28 2.37 -0.88 -0.99
C PHE A 28 2.25 -2.34 -0.58
N ILE A 29 3.24 -2.91 0.11
CA ILE A 29 3.21 -4.30 0.60
C ILE A 29 2.07 -4.49 1.62
N ALA A 30 1.90 -3.58 2.57
CA ALA A 30 0.81 -3.66 3.54
C ALA A 30 -0.58 -3.70 2.86
N PHE A 31 -0.80 -2.83 1.87
CA PHE A 31 -2.03 -2.84 1.10
C PHE A 31 -2.13 -4.03 0.15
N ALA A 32 -1.03 -4.54 -0.40
CA ALA A 32 -0.98 -5.72 -1.26
C ALA A 32 -1.14 -7.05 -0.51
N ILE A 33 -1.01 -7.07 0.82
CA ILE A 33 -1.44 -8.20 1.66
C ILE A 33 -2.93 -8.10 1.95
N LYS A 34 -3.41 -6.88 2.28
CA LYS A 34 -4.81 -6.63 2.61
C LYS A 34 -5.75 -6.73 1.40
N LEU A 35 -5.30 -6.26 0.25
CA LEU A 35 -5.76 -6.70 -1.05
C LEU A 35 -5.16 -8.08 -1.27
N PRO A 36 -5.93 -9.14 -1.52
CA PRO A 36 -5.40 -10.47 -1.73
C PRO A 36 -4.69 -10.57 -3.10
N ALA A 37 -3.54 -9.90 -3.25
CA ALA A 37 -2.73 -9.90 -4.45
C ALA A 37 -1.83 -11.15 -4.50
N TRP A 38 -1.46 -11.59 -5.70
CA TRP A 38 -0.46 -12.64 -5.86
C TRP A 38 0.92 -12.14 -5.36
N PRO A 39 1.68 -12.89 -4.53
CA PRO A 39 1.44 -14.26 -4.05
C PRO A 39 0.77 -14.37 -2.66
N VAL A 40 0.44 -13.26 -1.99
CA VAL A 40 0.03 -13.18 -0.58
C VAL A 40 -1.49 -13.28 -0.35
N HIS A 41 -2.22 -13.98 -1.22
CA HIS A 41 -3.69 -14.07 -1.22
C HIS A 41 -4.25 -15.29 -0.46
N THR A 42 -3.39 -16.17 0.04
CA THR A 42 -3.78 -17.48 0.58
C THR A 42 -4.55 -17.42 1.89
N TRP A 43 -4.50 -16.29 2.62
CA TRP A 43 -5.27 -16.10 3.85
C TRP A 43 -6.77 -15.86 3.59
N LEU A 44 -7.12 -15.44 2.36
CA LEU A 44 -8.49 -15.03 2.04
C LEU A 44 -9.48 -16.21 2.01
N PRO A 45 -9.17 -17.37 1.37
CA PRO A 45 -10.04 -18.54 1.43
C PRO A 45 -10.33 -18.98 2.88
N ASP A 46 -9.29 -19.12 3.70
CA ASP A 46 -9.41 -19.54 5.11
C ASP A 46 -10.26 -18.54 5.92
N ALA A 47 -10.09 -17.23 5.69
CA ALA A 47 -10.89 -16.21 6.35
C ALA A 47 -12.38 -16.26 5.99
N HIS A 48 -12.74 -16.74 4.80
CA HIS A 48 -14.13 -16.91 4.38
C HIS A 48 -14.77 -18.20 4.90
N THR A 49 -14.00 -19.29 5.06
CA THR A 49 -14.51 -20.56 5.57
C THR A 49 -14.83 -20.51 7.06
N ASP A 50 -14.04 -19.75 7.83
CA ASP A 50 -14.14 -19.71 9.29
C ASP A 50 -15.08 -18.59 9.80
N ALA A 51 -15.44 -17.64 8.93
CA ALA A 51 -16.28 -16.50 9.29
C ALA A 51 -17.77 -16.83 9.24
N PRO A 52 -18.59 -16.38 10.22
CA PRO A 52 -20.05 -16.39 10.11
C PRO A 52 -20.53 -15.69 8.83
N THR A 53 -21.66 -16.11 8.26
CA THR A 53 -22.15 -15.61 6.95
C THR A 53 -22.16 -14.09 6.84
N ALA A 54 -22.65 -13.39 7.86
CA ALA A 54 -22.68 -11.92 7.87
C ALA A 54 -21.26 -11.30 7.84
N ALA A 55 -20.31 -11.90 8.56
CA ALA A 55 -18.92 -11.45 8.57
C ALA A 55 -18.22 -11.73 7.23
N SER A 56 -18.49 -12.88 6.61
CA SER A 56 -18.00 -13.23 5.28
C SER A 56 -18.49 -12.25 4.19
N VAL A 57 -19.77 -11.83 4.28
CA VAL A 57 -20.33 -10.78 3.41
C VAL A 57 -19.65 -9.44 3.62
N MET A 58 -19.35 -9.05 4.86
CA MET A 58 -18.62 -7.80 5.14
C MET A 58 -17.15 -7.86 4.67
N LEU A 59 -16.50 -9.03 4.78
CA LEU A 59 -15.14 -9.26 4.31
C LEU A 59 -15.06 -9.04 2.80
N ALA A 60 -15.93 -9.70 2.03
CA ALA A 60 -16.00 -9.54 0.58
C ALA A 60 -16.50 -8.15 0.16
N GLY A 61 -17.51 -7.63 0.85
CA GLY A 61 -18.24 -6.43 0.47
C GLY A 61 -17.50 -5.13 0.78
N VAL A 62 -16.75 -5.08 1.89
CA VAL A 62 -16.13 -3.85 2.41
C VAL A 62 -14.63 -4.01 2.55
N MET A 63 -14.14 -5.07 3.21
CA MET A 63 -12.73 -5.16 3.58
C MET A 63 -11.80 -5.19 2.36
N LEU A 64 -12.17 -5.94 1.31
CA LEU A 64 -11.43 -5.97 0.04
C LEU A 64 -11.38 -4.60 -0.63
N LYS A 65 -12.51 -3.88 -0.66
CA LYS A 65 -12.59 -2.54 -1.25
C LYS A 65 -11.77 -1.52 -0.48
N MET A 66 -11.70 -1.65 0.84
CA MET A 66 -10.87 -0.80 1.69
C MET A 66 -9.37 -1.02 1.45
N GLY A 67 -8.94 -2.24 1.10
CA GLY A 67 -7.56 -2.48 0.66
C GLY A 67 -7.24 -1.70 -0.62
N GLY A 68 -8.13 -1.77 -1.61
CA GLY A 68 -7.99 -1.08 -2.91
C GLY A 68 -7.99 0.43 -2.77
N TYR A 69 -8.97 0.94 -2.03
CA TYR A 69 -9.09 2.35 -1.73
C TYR A 69 -7.86 2.87 -0.96
N GLY A 70 -7.36 2.11 0.02
CA GLY A 70 -6.15 2.45 0.77
C GLY A 70 -4.91 2.52 -0.12
N LEU A 71 -4.74 1.55 -1.02
CA LEU A 71 -3.65 1.56 -2.01
C LEU A 71 -3.72 2.83 -2.87
N LEU A 72 -4.89 3.15 -3.44
CA LEU A 72 -5.05 4.34 -4.27
C LEU A 72 -4.83 5.63 -3.47
N ARG A 73 -5.48 5.77 -2.31
CA ARG A 73 -5.44 7.02 -1.55
C ARG A 73 -4.07 7.29 -0.94
N ILE A 74 -3.40 6.25 -0.45
CA ILE A 74 -2.11 6.38 0.23
C ILE A 74 -0.96 6.29 -0.75
N ASN A 75 -0.83 5.20 -1.53
CA ASN A 75 0.30 5.06 -2.45
C ASN A 75 0.24 6.07 -3.60
N VAL A 76 -0.90 6.14 -4.30
CA VAL A 76 -1.03 7.05 -5.45
C VAL A 76 -1.17 8.50 -5.00
N GLY A 77 -1.93 8.75 -3.92
CA GLY A 77 -2.17 10.10 -3.42
C GLY A 77 -0.98 10.74 -2.70
N LEU A 78 -0.29 10.02 -1.82
CA LEU A 78 0.81 10.59 -1.02
C LEU A 78 2.19 10.44 -1.65
N PHE A 79 2.38 9.48 -2.56
CA PHE A 79 3.68 9.18 -3.18
C PHE A 79 3.61 9.20 -4.72
N PRO A 80 3.14 10.31 -5.36
CA PRO A 80 2.90 10.36 -6.80
C PRO A 80 4.18 10.19 -7.64
N ASP A 81 5.33 10.65 -7.16
CA ASP A 81 6.59 10.52 -7.89
C ASP A 81 7.13 9.09 -7.85
N GLN A 82 6.95 8.39 -6.73
CA GLN A 82 7.33 6.99 -6.55
C GLN A 82 6.46 6.10 -7.43
N VAL A 83 5.18 6.45 -7.59
CA VAL A 83 4.27 5.75 -8.51
C VAL A 83 4.71 5.92 -9.97
N LYS A 84 5.22 7.09 -10.37
CA LYS A 84 5.78 7.27 -11.73
C LYS A 84 7.06 6.46 -11.96
N ILE A 85 7.88 6.30 -10.92
CA ILE A 85 9.16 5.59 -10.99
C ILE A 85 8.95 4.06 -10.98
N PHE A 86 8.06 3.56 -10.12
CA PHE A 86 7.86 2.12 -9.87
C PHE A 86 6.57 1.55 -10.48
N GLY A 87 5.64 2.39 -10.89
CA GLY A 87 4.39 1.97 -11.50
C GLY A 87 4.57 1.47 -12.93
N PRO A 88 3.55 0.81 -13.50
CA PRO A 88 3.57 0.40 -14.90
C PRO A 88 3.71 1.65 -15.78
N GLY A 89 4.79 1.71 -16.56
CA GLY A 89 5.09 2.84 -17.43
C GLY A 89 4.03 2.99 -18.51
N VAL A 90 3.19 4.00 -18.37
CA VAL A 90 2.32 4.56 -19.42
C VAL A 90 2.70 6.02 -19.66
#